data_AF-A0A3D4JRH7-F1
#
_entry.id   AF-A0A3D4JRH7-F1
#
_cell.length_a   1.000
_cell.length_b   1.000
_cell.length_c   1.000
_cell.angle_alpha   90.00
_cell.angle_beta   90.00
_cell.angle_gamma   90.00
#
_symmetry.space_group_name_H-M   'P 1'
#
loop_
_entity.id
_entity.type
_entity.pdbx_description
1 polymer ?
#
loop_
_entity_poly.entity_id
_entity_poly.type
_entity_poly.pdbx_seq_one_letter_code
_entity_poly.pdbx_strand_id
1 'polypeptide(L)' 'MSKNLVIVESPAKAKTIQKYLGKDFEVKSSFGHIRDLPKKGMGIDLSTFSPDYEVSADKKKLVTELKAA' A
#
# COMPACT_ATOMS: atom_id res chain seq x y z
N MET A 1 12.64 15.34 -13.65
CA MET A 1 12.72 13.88 -13.84
C MET A 1 11.68 13.25 -12.95
N SER A 2 10.89 12.31 -13.47
CA SER A 2 10.05 11.42 -12.67
C SER A 2 10.94 10.72 -11.63
N LYS A 3 10.66 10.93 -10.35
CA LYS A 3 11.41 10.28 -9.28
C LYS A 3 10.99 8.82 -9.21
N ASN A 4 11.92 7.92 -8.95
CA ASN A 4 11.60 6.50 -8.78
C ASN A 4 10.84 6.30 -7.46
N LEU A 5 9.62 5.76 -7.52
CA LEU A 5 8.81 5.51 -6.32
C LEU A 5 9.20 4.19 -5.67
N VAL A 6 9.45 4.21 -4.36
CA VAL A 6 9.64 3.02 -3.53
C VAL A 6 8.61 3.04 -2.41
N ILE A 7 7.82 1.97 -2.30
CA ILE A 7 6.80 1.83 -1.27
C ILE A 7 7.28 0.80 -0.24
N VAL A 8 7.28 1.19 1.03
CA VAL A 8 7.63 0.30 2.15
C VAL A 8 6.50 0.27 3.17
N GLU A 9 6.52 -0.69 4.08
CA GLU A 9 5.38 -0.91 4.97
C GLU A 9 5.25 0.13 6.10
N SER A 10 6.37 0.60 6.66
CA SER A 10 6.39 1.43 7.87
C SER A 10 7.05 2.79 7.66
N PRO A 11 6.61 3.85 8.37
CA PRO A 11 7.18 5.19 8.22
C PRO A 11 8.66 5.27 8.61
N ALA A 12 9.08 4.47 9.59
CA ALA A 12 10.48 4.41 10.02
C ALA A 12 11.38 3.86 8.90
N LYS A 13 10.96 2.77 8.24
CA LYS A 13 11.66 2.21 7.08
C LYS A 13 11.77 3.24 5.95
N ALA A 14 10.68 3.96 5.67
CA ALA A 14 10.66 4.96 4.60
C ALA A 14 11.71 6.06 4.83
N LYS A 15 11.76 6.62 6.05
CA LYS A 15 12.76 7.62 6.43
C LYS A 15 14.19 7.10 6.31
N THR A 16 14.46 5.87 6.74
CA THR A 16 15.79 5.28 6.66
C THR A 16 16.23 5.04 5.21
N ILE A 17 15.37 4.43 4.40
CA ILE A 17 15.69 4.10 3.00
C ILE A 17 15.82 5.36 2.15
N GLN A 18 14.99 6.39 2.39
CA GLN A 18 15.11 7.69 1.70
C GLN A 18 16.50 8.33 1.90
N LYS A 19 17.10 8.18 3.10
CA LYS A 19 18.46 8.68 3.36
C LYS A 19 19.53 7.95 2.55
N TYR A 20 19.33 6.66 2.29
CA TYR A 20 20.27 5.86 1.50
C TYR A 20 20.14 6.10 -0.01
N LEU A 21 18.91 6.18 -0.51
CA LEU A 21 18.64 6.30 -1.95
C LEU A 21 18.76 7.75 -2.48
N GLY A 22 18.69 8.76 -1.62
CA GLY A 22 18.88 10.14 -2.01
C GLY A 22 17.70 10.73 -2.79
N LYS A 23 17.97 11.77 -3.59
CA LYS A 23 16.93 12.65 -4.18
C LYS A 23 16.25 12.07 -5.43
N ASP A 24 16.85 11.04 -6.02
CA ASP A 24 16.35 10.38 -7.24
C ASP A 24 15.18 9.44 -6.95
N PHE A 25 14.94 9.13 -5.67
CA PHE A 25 13.88 8.28 -5.20
C PHE A 25 12.89 9.04 -4.33
N GLU A 26 11.62 8.66 -4.43
CA GLU A 26 10.57 9.04 -3.48
C GLU A 26 10.17 7.79 -2.70
N VAL A 27 10.39 7.79 -1.39
CA VAL A 27 10.10 6.63 -0.54
C VAL A 27 8.88 6.90 0.32
N LYS A 28 7.81 6.13 0.13
CA LYS A 28 6.53 6.25 0.85
C LYS A 28 6.24 5.04 1.72
N SER A 29 5.42 5.24 2.74
CA SER A 29 4.93 4.18 3.62
C SER A 29 3.51 3.77 3.25
N SER A 30 3.22 2.47 3.16
CA SER A 30 1.86 1.93 3.03
C SER A 30 1.09 1.92 4.36
N PHE A 31 1.80 2.10 5.48
CA PHE A 31 1.25 2.00 6.83
C PHE A 31 0.58 0.63 7.07
N GLY A 32 1.25 -0.44 6.64
CA GLY A 32 0.75 -1.83 6.70
C GLY A 32 -0.09 -2.22 5.49
N HIS A 33 -1.06 -3.10 5.73
CA HIS A 33 -2.00 -3.58 4.71
C HIS A 33 -2.91 -2.46 4.18
N ILE A 34 -3.17 -2.49 2.86
CA ILE A 34 -4.04 -1.53 2.16
C ILE A 34 -5.37 -2.15 1.73
N ARG A 35 -5.47 -3.49 1.76
CA ARG A 35 -6.65 -4.26 1.44
C ARG A 35 -6.82 -5.38 2.45
N ASP A 36 -8.06 -5.76 2.67
CA ASP A 36 -8.46 -6.88 3.51
C ASP A 36 -9.71 -7.54 2.94
N LEU A 37 -10.09 -8.70 3.47
CA LEU A 37 -11.39 -9.30 3.16
C LEU A 37 -12.54 -8.40 3.66
N PRO A 38 -13.71 -8.42 3.01
CA PRO A 38 -14.90 -7.76 3.50
C PRO A 38 -15.19 -8.14 4.96
N LYS A 39 -15.53 -7.16 5.79
CA LYS A 39 -15.87 -7.40 7.21
C LYS A 39 -17.14 -8.24 7.41
N LYS A 40 -17.95 -8.40 6.37
CA LYS A 40 -19.21 -9.13 6.38
C LYS A 40 -19.19 -10.19 5.29
N GLY A 41 -19.78 -11.34 5.57
CA GLY A 41 -19.76 -12.49 4.67
C GLY A 41 -18.45 -13.27 4.77
N MET A 42 -18.29 -14.28 3.91
CA MET A 42 -17.10 -15.13 3.93
C MET A 42 -15.89 -14.50 3.23
N GLY A 43 -16.11 -13.53 2.33
CA GLY A 43 -15.05 -12.87 1.57
C GLY A 43 -14.24 -13.80 0.65
N ILE A 44 -14.68 -15.05 0.50
CA ILE A 44 -13.99 -16.09 -0.26
C ILE A 44 -15.05 -16.87 -1.04
N ASP A 45 -14.81 -17.07 -2.33
CA ASP A 45 -15.56 -18.03 -3.14
C ASP A 45 -15.10 -19.45 -2.78
N LEU A 46 -15.98 -20.28 -2.23
CA LEU A 46 -15.65 -21.64 -1.78
C LEU A 46 -15.38 -22.64 -2.91
N SER A 47 -15.78 -22.34 -4.14
CA SER A 47 -15.56 -23.23 -5.28
C SER A 47 -14.17 -23.05 -5.88
N THR A 48 -13.69 -21.80 -5.91
CA THR A 48 -12.39 -21.43 -6.50
C THR A 48 -11.34 -21.06 -5.44
N PHE A 49 -11.76 -20.91 -4.18
CA PHE A 49 -10.99 -20.31 -3.09
C PHE A 49 -10.46 -18.89 -3.39
N SER A 50 -11.12 -18.18 -4.31
CA SER A 50 -10.73 -16.82 -4.67
C SER A 50 -11.18 -15.84 -3.59
N PRO A 51 -10.26 -15.02 -3.02
CA PRO A 51 -10.64 -13.98 -2.07
C PRO A 51 -11.23 -12.76 -2.80
N ASP A 52 -12.27 -12.18 -2.23
CA ASP A 52 -12.71 -10.84 -2.56
C ASP A 52 -11.98 -9.85 -1.64
N TYR A 53 -11.15 -8.97 -2.20
CA TYR A 53 -10.35 -8.02 -1.43
C TYR A 53 -10.86 -6.60 -1.62
N GLU A 54 -11.15 -5.92 -0.51
CA GLU A 54 -11.56 -4.53 -0.49
C GLU A 54 -10.45 -3.63 0.02
N VAL A 55 -10.33 -2.42 -0.55
CA VAL A 55 -9.46 -1.37 0.02
C VAL A 55 -10.06 -0.88 1.32
N SER A 56 -9.31 -1.03 2.41
CA SER A 56 -9.73 -0.57 3.75
C SER A 56 -10.10 0.91 3.71
N ALA A 57 -11.21 1.28 4.35
CA ALA A 57 -11.78 2.63 4.23
C ALA A 57 -10.81 3.75 4.61
N ASP A 58 -9.99 3.53 5.64
CA ASP A 58 -8.94 4.42 6.13
C ASP A 58 -7.73 4.51 5.18
N LYS A 59 -7.57 3.54 4.26
CA LYS A 59 -6.47 3.46 3.31
C LYS A 59 -6.82 3.98 1.91
N LYS A 60 -8.08 4.30 1.62
CA LYS A 60 -8.52 4.78 0.29
C LYS A 60 -7.74 6.01 -0.17
N LYS A 61 -7.59 7.01 0.70
CA LYS A 61 -6.83 8.24 0.39
C LYS A 61 -5.37 7.92 0.07
N LEU A 62 -4.74 7.08 0.89
CA LEU A 62 -3.36 6.65 0.69
C LEU A 62 -3.17 5.93 -0.65
N VAL A 63 -4.07 5.01 -1.02
CA VAL A 63 -4.00 4.29 -2.30
C VAL A 63 -4.13 5.25 -3.48
N THR A 64 -5.00 6.25 -3.39
CA THR A 64 -5.12 7.29 -4.43
C THR A 64 -3.82 8.09 -4.56
N GLU A 65 -3.22 8.51 -3.44
CA GLU A 65 -1.95 9.25 -3.45
C GLU A 65 -0.81 8.41 -4.04
N LEU A 66 -0.71 7.13 -3.67
CA LEU A 66 0.32 6.22 -4.19
C LEU A 66 0.18 5.94 -5.69
N LYS A 67 -1.03 5.97 -6.24
CA LYS A 67 -1.27 5.82 -7.69
C LYS A 67 -0.91 7.06 -8.50
N ALA A 68 -0.86 8.22 -7.86
CA ALA A 68 -0.61 9.50 -8.51
C ALA A 68 0.86 9.94 -8.44
N ALA A 69 1.68 9.26 -7.64
CA ALA A 69 3.12 9.48 -7.50
C ALA A 69 3.91 8.84 -8.65
#